data_AF-A0A534TR34-F1
#
_entry.id   AF-A0A534TR34-F1
#
_cell.length_a   1.000
_cell.length_b   1.000
_cell.length_c   1.000
_cell.angle_alpha   90.00
_cell.angle_beta   90.00
_cell.angle_gamma   90.00
#
_symmetry.space_group_name_H-M   'P 1'
#
loop_
_entity.id
_entity.type
_entity.pdbx_description
1 polymer ?
#
loop_
_entity_poly.entity_id
_entity_poly.type
_entity_poly.pdbx_seq_one_letter_code
_entity_poly.pdbx_strand_id
1 'polypeptide(L)'
;MPACVPAPTSISSNFNGTPIRANNFIWFTSVFKVDGLGSNPVTVRFDDQQIQFTAAGTPFTLDVPSASVTFSPTATLATTTFNTVTNEWETTLPSSGLAGNDFVSGLAFQVPFDFPGGINPVTWSGTFSSDTSGLTIHWQWAAAVYNSFSNDYNSLGVKPTDDNSASIYQNSDHAGTPENFKPFVVGGARGGGGSNFTGSLSATAAASCP
;
A
#
# COMPACT_ATOMS: atom_id res chain seq x y z
N MET A 1 -27.79 -3.85 0.52
CA MET A 1 -27.46 -5.27 0.82
C MET A 1 -26.64 -5.28 2.11
N PRO A 2 -26.49 -6.41 2.84
CA PRO A 2 -25.69 -6.39 4.05
C PRO A 2 -24.24 -6.00 3.72
N ALA A 3 -23.55 -5.41 4.69
CA ALA A 3 -22.11 -5.17 4.60
C ALA A 3 -21.36 -6.50 4.36
N CYS A 4 -20.24 -6.43 3.64
CA CYS A 4 -19.32 -7.56 3.45
C CYS A 4 -18.79 -8.06 4.80
N VAL A 5 -18.82 -9.38 4.99
CA VAL A 5 -18.21 -10.04 6.16
C VAL A 5 -16.68 -9.91 6.06
N PRO A 6 -15.98 -9.62 7.18
CA PRO A 6 -14.51 -9.55 7.18
C PRO A 6 -13.86 -10.80 6.54
N ALA A 7 -13.04 -10.57 5.50
CA ALA A 7 -12.37 -11.59 4.69
C ALA A 7 -10.85 -11.53 4.93
N PRO A 8 -10.27 -12.48 5.71
CA PRO A 8 -8.84 -12.50 5.97
C PRO A 8 -8.07 -12.87 4.71
N THR A 9 -6.89 -12.28 4.54
CA THR A 9 -6.03 -12.49 3.39
C THR A 9 -4.55 -12.38 3.76
N SER A 10 -3.68 -13.03 2.99
CA SER A 10 -2.24 -12.96 3.17
C SER A 10 -1.50 -13.18 1.85
N ILE A 11 -0.42 -12.41 1.64
CA ILE A 11 0.50 -12.58 0.51
C ILE A 11 1.92 -12.67 1.05
N SER A 12 2.57 -13.80 0.78
CA SER A 12 4.01 -13.98 1.02
C SER A 12 4.80 -13.73 -0.27
N SER A 13 5.92 -13.03 -0.17
CA SER A 13 6.86 -12.83 -1.27
C SER A 13 8.28 -12.58 -0.75
N ASN A 14 9.22 -12.24 -1.61
CA ASN A 14 10.63 -12.05 -1.23
C ASN A 14 11.12 -10.63 -1.51
N PHE A 15 12.16 -10.21 -0.80
CA PHE A 15 13.03 -9.11 -1.22
C PHE A 15 14.04 -9.58 -2.27
N ASN A 16 14.58 -8.64 -3.02
CA ASN A 16 15.65 -8.84 -3.99
C ASN A 16 17.00 -9.02 -3.29
N GLY A 17 18.06 -9.33 -4.06
CA GLY A 17 19.38 -9.63 -3.52
C GLY A 17 20.17 -8.44 -2.95
N THR A 18 19.63 -7.22 -2.98
CA THR A 18 20.33 -6.02 -2.52
C THR A 18 20.22 -5.87 -1.00
N PRO A 19 21.34 -5.79 -0.24
CA PRO A 19 21.32 -5.50 1.19
C PRO A 19 20.74 -4.11 1.48
N ILE A 20 20.08 -3.97 2.64
CA ILE A 20 19.47 -2.70 3.06
C ILE A 20 20.26 -2.17 4.27
N ARG A 21 20.81 -0.97 4.17
CA ARG A 21 21.63 -0.39 5.23
C ARG A 21 20.80 0.07 6.42
N ALA A 22 21.41 0.01 7.60
CA ALA A 22 20.88 0.60 8.82
C ALA A 22 20.49 2.07 8.60
N ASN A 23 19.44 2.52 9.27
CA ASN A 23 18.85 3.86 9.20
C ASN A 23 18.19 4.24 7.88
N ASN A 24 18.30 3.42 6.82
CA ASN A 24 17.42 3.56 5.67
C ASN A 24 15.99 3.17 6.06
N PHE A 25 15.02 3.61 5.27
CA PHE A 25 13.62 3.28 5.43
C PHE A 25 13.19 2.27 4.37
N ILE A 26 12.40 1.29 4.77
CA ILE A 26 11.59 0.48 3.87
C ILE A 26 10.19 1.10 3.87
N TRP A 27 9.75 1.56 2.70
CA TRP A 27 8.40 2.00 2.46
C TRP A 27 7.60 0.83 1.87
N PHE A 28 6.75 0.23 2.69
CA PHE A 28 5.81 -0.81 2.27
C PHE A 28 4.52 -0.16 1.77
N THR A 29 4.00 -0.64 0.64
CA THR A 29 2.73 -0.18 0.08
C THR A 29 1.85 -1.35 -0.29
N SER A 30 0.54 -1.20 -0.06
CA SER A 30 -0.49 -2.10 -0.56
C SER A 30 -1.38 -1.33 -1.53
N VAL A 31 -1.75 -1.99 -2.61
CA VAL A 31 -2.60 -1.46 -3.66
C VAL A 31 -3.63 -2.51 -4.05
N PHE A 32 -4.75 -2.07 -4.63
CA PHE A 32 -5.78 -2.99 -5.08
C PHE A 32 -6.47 -2.57 -6.38
N LYS A 33 -7.33 -3.46 -6.87
CA LYS A 33 -8.44 -3.17 -7.77
C LYS A 33 -9.70 -3.83 -7.22
N VAL A 34 -10.84 -3.21 -7.43
CA VAL A 34 -12.12 -3.71 -6.94
C VAL A 34 -13.07 -3.95 -8.11
N ASP A 35 -13.49 -5.20 -8.26
CA ASP A 35 -14.54 -5.58 -9.18
C ASP A 35 -15.90 -5.55 -8.49
N GLY A 36 -16.96 -5.30 -9.25
CA GLY A 36 -18.35 -5.28 -8.76
C GLY A 36 -18.84 -3.93 -8.23
N LEU A 37 -18.07 -2.84 -8.44
CA LEU A 37 -18.50 -1.49 -8.07
C LEU A 37 -19.78 -1.09 -8.83
N GLY A 38 -20.77 -0.59 -8.07
CA GLY A 38 -22.01 -0.02 -8.60
C GLY A 38 -21.95 1.49 -8.75
N SER A 39 -23.11 2.14 -8.82
CA SER A 39 -23.24 3.60 -8.90
C SER A 39 -23.32 4.31 -7.55
N ASN A 40 -23.46 3.56 -6.46
CA ASN A 40 -23.54 4.12 -5.11
C ASN A 40 -22.15 4.26 -4.51
N PRO A 41 -21.96 5.16 -3.52
CA PRO A 41 -20.73 5.19 -2.74
C PRO A 41 -20.44 3.84 -2.11
N VAL A 42 -19.16 3.45 -2.11
CA VAL A 42 -18.67 2.19 -1.51
C VAL A 42 -17.45 2.52 -0.66
N THR A 43 -17.41 1.99 0.56
CA THR A 43 -16.20 2.01 1.39
C THR A 43 -15.68 0.60 1.57
N VAL A 44 -14.41 0.39 1.23
CA VAL A 44 -13.63 -0.82 1.52
C VAL A 44 -12.67 -0.50 2.65
N ARG A 45 -12.57 -1.38 3.64
CA ARG A 45 -11.62 -1.28 4.74
C ARG A 45 -10.59 -2.40 4.68
N PHE A 46 -9.38 -2.10 5.15
CA PHE A 46 -8.33 -3.09 5.40
C PHE A 46 -7.84 -2.92 6.84
N ASP A 47 -8.16 -3.88 7.70
CA ASP A 47 -7.93 -3.82 9.14
C ASP A 47 -7.05 -4.99 9.60
N ASP A 48 -6.60 -4.96 10.86
CA ASP A 48 -5.77 -6.00 11.49
C ASP A 48 -4.53 -6.40 10.66
N GLN A 49 -3.88 -5.39 10.09
CA GLN A 49 -2.81 -5.58 9.13
C GLN A 49 -1.45 -5.81 9.82
N GLN A 50 -0.68 -6.79 9.31
CA GLN A 50 0.68 -7.06 9.78
C GLN A 50 1.62 -7.42 8.63
N ILE A 51 2.89 -7.00 8.79
CA ILE A 51 4.01 -7.43 7.95
C ILE A 51 4.99 -8.24 8.81
N GLN A 52 5.27 -9.47 8.39
CA GLN A 52 6.14 -10.40 9.11
C GLN A 52 7.30 -10.88 8.24
N PHE A 53 8.51 -10.87 8.77
CA PHE A 53 9.71 -11.39 8.11
C PHE A 53 10.83 -11.68 9.12
N THR A 54 11.92 -12.30 8.68
CA THR A 54 13.13 -12.52 9.50
C THR A 54 14.35 -11.95 8.79
N ALA A 55 15.09 -11.05 9.44
CA ALA A 55 16.33 -10.48 8.90
C ALA A 55 17.50 -10.82 9.82
N ALA A 56 18.57 -11.41 9.25
CA ALA A 56 19.75 -11.85 9.98
C ALA A 56 19.46 -12.72 11.24
N GLY A 57 18.42 -13.57 11.16
CA GLY A 57 18.00 -14.43 12.28
C GLY A 57 17.07 -13.76 13.30
N THR A 58 16.79 -12.46 13.16
CA THR A 58 15.87 -11.71 14.03
C THR A 58 14.49 -11.64 13.38
N PRO A 59 13.41 -12.13 14.03
CA PRO A 59 12.05 -11.99 13.53
C PRO A 59 11.54 -10.56 13.73
N PHE A 60 10.75 -10.08 12.78
CA PHE A 60 10.05 -8.80 12.81
C PHE A 60 8.56 -9.03 12.57
N THR A 61 7.75 -8.38 13.40
CA THR A 61 6.31 -8.25 13.24
C THR A 61 6.00 -6.77 13.31
N LEU A 62 5.53 -6.21 12.19
CA LEU A 62 5.22 -4.80 12.07
C LEU A 62 3.72 -4.63 11.93
N ASP A 63 3.12 -3.85 12.82
CA ASP A 63 1.70 -3.47 12.70
C ASP A 63 1.57 -2.36 11.66
N VAL A 64 0.63 -2.52 10.73
CA VAL A 64 0.33 -1.53 9.71
C VAL A 64 -0.95 -0.79 10.11
N PRO A 65 -1.01 0.55 9.96
CA PRO A 65 -2.24 1.31 10.17
C PRO A 65 -3.44 0.75 9.39
N SER A 66 -4.63 0.90 9.95
CA SER A 66 -5.87 0.58 9.23
C SER A 66 -6.00 1.45 7.98
N ALA A 67 -6.87 1.05 7.07
CA ALA A 67 -7.17 1.84 5.89
C ALA A 67 -8.67 1.83 5.56
N SER A 68 -9.18 2.96 5.10
CA SER A 68 -10.45 3.07 4.40
C SER A 68 -10.26 3.67 3.01
N VAL A 69 -10.81 3.00 2.02
CA VAL A 69 -10.85 3.46 0.63
C VAL A 69 -12.30 3.65 0.23
N THR A 70 -12.68 4.90 -0.04
CA THR A 70 -14.04 5.28 -0.41
C THR A 70 -14.13 5.64 -1.88
N PHE A 71 -14.88 4.85 -2.64
CA PHE A 71 -15.28 5.16 -4.00
C PHE A 71 -16.50 6.06 -3.96
N SER A 72 -16.33 7.34 -4.29
CA SER A 72 -17.37 8.36 -4.26
C SER A 72 -17.79 8.81 -5.66
N PRO A 73 -19.08 8.75 -6.03
CA PRO A 73 -19.57 9.23 -7.33
C PRO A 73 -19.45 10.75 -7.51
N THR A 74 -19.25 11.48 -6.41
CA THR A 74 -19.09 12.95 -6.42
C THR A 74 -17.63 13.38 -6.34
N ALA A 75 -16.69 12.45 -6.10
CA ALA A 75 -15.27 12.78 -6.12
C ALA A 75 -14.81 13.04 -7.56
N THR A 76 -14.20 14.19 -7.78
CA THR A 76 -13.60 14.57 -9.07
C THR A 76 -12.10 14.29 -9.14
N LEU A 77 -11.46 14.13 -7.99
CA LEU A 77 -10.05 13.76 -7.85
C LEU A 77 -9.89 12.70 -6.76
N ALA A 78 -8.94 11.80 -6.99
CA ALA A 78 -8.42 10.86 -6.03
C ALA A 78 -7.51 11.60 -5.04
N THR A 79 -7.70 11.32 -3.75
CA THR A 79 -6.92 11.86 -2.64
C THR A 79 -6.58 10.75 -1.66
N THR A 80 -5.45 10.89 -0.97
CA THR A 80 -5.14 10.06 0.19
C THR A 80 -4.49 10.92 1.27
N THR A 81 -4.88 10.68 2.51
CA THR A 81 -4.34 11.35 3.70
C THR A 81 -4.14 10.35 4.81
N PHE A 82 -3.32 10.69 5.80
CA PHE A 82 -3.14 9.88 6.99
C PHE A 82 -3.75 10.56 8.20
N ASN A 83 -4.75 9.92 8.80
CA ASN A 83 -5.39 10.38 10.02
C ASN A 83 -4.60 9.90 11.23
N THR A 84 -3.84 10.81 11.84
CA THR A 84 -2.99 10.49 13.00
C THR A 84 -3.78 10.25 14.29
N VAL A 85 -5.04 10.66 14.36
CA VAL A 85 -5.90 10.47 15.54
C VAL A 85 -6.44 9.04 15.58
N THR A 86 -6.86 8.52 14.43
CA THR A 86 -7.39 7.15 14.30
C THR A 86 -6.32 6.15 13.89
N ASN A 87 -5.12 6.61 13.52
CA ASN A 87 -4.05 5.80 12.94
C ASN A 87 -4.53 5.03 11.69
N GLU A 88 -5.11 5.78 10.74
CA GLU A 88 -5.77 5.25 9.54
C GLU A 88 -5.34 5.98 8.27
N TRP A 89 -5.10 5.23 7.20
CA TRP A 89 -5.06 5.75 5.83
C TRP A 89 -6.48 5.98 5.31
N GLU A 90 -6.75 7.19 4.85
CA GLU A 90 -8.05 7.58 4.29
C GLU A 90 -7.84 7.95 2.82
N THR A 91 -8.34 7.11 1.92
CA THR A 91 -8.27 7.32 0.47
C THR A 91 -9.68 7.55 -0.08
N THR A 92 -9.88 8.63 -0.83
CA THR A 92 -11.12 8.88 -1.58
C THR A 92 -10.83 8.84 -3.06
N LEU A 93 -11.62 8.08 -3.80
CA LEU A 93 -11.46 7.80 -5.22
C LEU A 93 -12.75 8.13 -5.97
N PRO A 94 -12.69 8.67 -7.21
CA PRO A 94 -13.85 8.66 -8.10
C PRO A 94 -14.37 7.23 -8.33
N SER A 95 -15.69 7.03 -8.30
CA SER A 95 -16.29 5.69 -8.46
C SER A 95 -16.16 5.08 -9.85
N SER A 96 -15.70 5.82 -10.85
CA SER A 96 -15.56 5.31 -12.22
C SER A 96 -14.34 5.86 -12.91
N GLY A 97 -13.68 5.03 -13.72
CA GLY A 97 -12.72 5.48 -14.74
C GLY A 97 -11.26 5.61 -14.31
N LEU A 98 -10.86 5.00 -13.19
CA LEU A 98 -9.45 4.97 -12.79
C LEU A 98 -8.68 3.88 -13.54
N ALA A 99 -7.53 4.25 -14.10
CA ALA A 99 -6.59 3.29 -14.67
C ALA A 99 -5.66 2.70 -13.60
N GLY A 100 -5.33 1.42 -13.74
CA GLY A 100 -4.35 0.76 -12.87
C GLY A 100 -4.90 0.38 -11.50
N ASN A 101 -4.04 0.38 -10.47
CA ASN A 101 -4.37 0.07 -9.09
C ASN A 101 -4.52 1.34 -8.25
N ASP A 102 -5.19 1.20 -7.11
CA ASP A 102 -5.38 2.28 -6.15
C ASP A 102 -4.68 1.95 -4.82
N PHE A 103 -4.17 2.99 -4.16
CA PHE A 103 -3.49 2.89 -2.88
C PHE A 103 -4.47 2.50 -1.78
N VAL A 104 -4.04 1.60 -0.89
CA VAL A 104 -4.83 1.15 0.26
C VAL A 104 -4.15 1.58 1.55
N SER A 105 -2.96 1.03 1.82
CA SER A 105 -2.23 1.27 3.06
C SER A 105 -0.72 1.29 2.82
N GLY A 106 0.00 1.96 3.71
CA GLY A 106 1.46 1.99 3.69
C GLY A 106 2.08 2.08 5.09
N LEU A 107 3.32 1.61 5.19
CA LEU A 107 4.11 1.63 6.41
C LEU A 107 5.56 2.01 6.10
N ALA A 108 6.08 3.01 6.80
CA ALA A 108 7.51 3.30 6.83
C ALA A 108 8.16 2.55 7.99
N PHE A 109 9.21 1.78 7.68
CA PHE A 109 10.00 1.05 8.67
C PHE A 109 11.46 1.47 8.58
N GLN A 110 11.98 2.09 9.64
CA GLN A 110 13.40 2.41 9.72
C GLN A 110 14.20 1.15 10.09
N VAL A 111 15.16 0.79 9.26
CA VAL A 111 15.95 -0.42 9.41
C VAL A 111 16.93 -0.28 10.59
N PRO A 112 16.85 -1.13 11.64
CA PRO A 112 17.61 -0.95 12.88
C PRO A 112 19.09 -1.35 12.77
N PHE A 113 19.43 -2.21 11.82
CA PHE A 113 20.80 -2.68 11.52
C PHE A 113 20.85 -3.15 10.07
N ASP A 114 22.04 -3.32 9.49
CA ASP A 114 22.18 -3.76 8.10
C ASP A 114 21.46 -5.10 7.84
N PHE A 115 20.40 -5.05 7.04
CA PHE A 115 19.67 -6.23 6.61
C PHE A 115 20.37 -6.92 5.45
N PRO A 116 20.48 -8.26 5.45
CA PRO A 116 20.98 -8.99 4.30
C PRO A 116 20.00 -8.84 3.12
N GLY A 117 20.52 -8.95 1.90
CA GLY A 117 19.66 -9.10 0.73
C GLY A 117 18.94 -10.45 0.73
N GLY A 118 17.85 -10.56 -0.03
CA GLY A 118 17.16 -11.82 -0.27
C GLY A 118 16.29 -12.31 0.89
N ILE A 119 15.81 -11.42 1.77
CA ILE A 119 14.87 -11.76 2.85
C ILE A 119 13.64 -12.44 2.23
N ASN A 120 13.35 -13.65 2.68
CA ASN A 120 12.27 -14.48 2.17
C ASN A 120 11.86 -15.52 3.25
N PRO A 121 10.57 -15.63 3.60
CA PRO A 121 9.47 -14.78 3.14
C PRO A 121 9.41 -13.43 3.86
N VAL A 122 8.77 -12.48 3.17
CA VAL A 122 8.15 -11.29 3.73
C VAL A 122 6.66 -11.41 3.45
N THR A 123 5.84 -11.37 4.50
CA THR A 123 4.42 -11.67 4.42
C THR A 123 3.61 -10.50 4.93
N TRP A 124 2.72 -9.96 4.08
CA TRP A 124 1.70 -9.00 4.51
C TRP A 124 0.38 -9.74 4.64
N SER A 125 -0.30 -9.59 5.77
CA SER A 125 -1.64 -10.11 6.03
C SER A 125 -2.56 -9.03 6.60
N GLY A 126 -3.86 -9.25 6.52
CA GLY A 126 -4.89 -8.43 7.17
C GLY A 126 -6.28 -8.91 6.79
N THR A 127 -7.29 -8.09 7.07
CA THR A 127 -8.69 -8.44 6.84
C THR A 127 -9.40 -7.35 6.05
N PHE A 128 -9.93 -7.69 4.87
CA PHE A 128 -10.76 -6.78 4.10
C PHE A 128 -12.21 -6.83 4.56
N SER A 129 -12.89 -5.69 4.58
CA SER A 129 -14.34 -5.61 4.73
C SER A 129 -14.89 -4.47 3.87
N SER A 130 -16.21 -4.40 3.69
CA SER A 130 -16.86 -3.32 2.94
C SER A 130 -18.28 -3.10 3.42
N ASP A 131 -18.80 -1.88 3.26
CA ASP A 131 -20.22 -1.58 3.44
C ASP A 131 -21.13 -2.17 2.34
N THR A 132 -20.52 -2.69 1.27
CA THR A 132 -21.21 -3.18 0.08
C THR A 132 -20.82 -4.63 -0.22
N SER A 133 -21.82 -5.49 -0.45
CA SER A 133 -21.65 -6.89 -0.87
C SER A 133 -21.45 -7.04 -2.38
N GLY A 134 -20.99 -8.20 -2.82
CA GLY A 134 -20.79 -8.53 -4.23
C GLY A 134 -19.49 -7.98 -4.84
N LEU A 135 -18.55 -7.56 -4.00
CA LEU A 135 -17.25 -7.03 -4.42
C LEU A 135 -16.20 -8.14 -4.46
N THR A 136 -15.25 -8.04 -5.37
CA THR A 136 -14.01 -8.83 -5.31
C THR A 136 -12.82 -7.88 -5.30
N ILE A 137 -12.00 -7.99 -4.26
CA ILE A 137 -10.84 -7.13 -4.04
C ILE A 137 -9.59 -7.91 -4.47
N HIS A 138 -8.92 -7.40 -5.50
CA HIS A 138 -7.66 -7.92 -6.01
C HIS A 138 -6.52 -7.06 -5.51
N TRP A 139 -5.75 -7.54 -4.53
CA TRP A 139 -4.72 -6.72 -3.89
C TRP A 139 -3.32 -7.31 -4.07
N GLN A 140 -2.33 -6.42 -3.98
CA GLN A 140 -0.92 -6.68 -4.09
C GLN A 140 -0.18 -5.77 -3.10
N TRP A 141 1.06 -6.11 -2.78
CA TRP A 141 1.95 -5.23 -2.02
C TRP A 141 3.31 -5.09 -2.67
N ALA A 142 3.98 -3.98 -2.40
CA ALA A 142 5.35 -3.69 -2.82
C ALA A 142 6.16 -3.09 -1.67
N ALA A 143 7.47 -2.98 -1.88
CA ALA A 143 8.37 -2.33 -0.93
C ALA A 143 9.55 -1.68 -1.66
N ALA A 144 9.83 -0.42 -1.36
CA ALA A 144 11.00 0.32 -1.83
C ALA A 144 11.85 0.83 -0.67
N VAL A 145 13.13 1.08 -0.93
CA VAL A 145 14.06 1.58 0.08
C VAL A 145 14.37 3.04 -0.18
N TYR A 146 14.40 3.83 0.89
CA TYR A 146 14.73 5.25 0.89
C TYR A 146 15.88 5.53 1.86
N ASN A 147 16.87 6.33 1.45
CA ASN A 147 17.98 6.74 2.32
C ASN A 147 17.68 8.00 3.16
N SER A 148 16.56 8.66 2.89
CA SER A 148 15.97 9.75 3.67
C SER A 148 14.46 9.64 3.51
N PHE A 149 13.74 9.64 4.64
CA PHE A 149 12.29 9.47 4.66
C PHE A 149 11.70 10.14 5.91
N SER A 150 10.38 10.35 5.92
CA SER A 150 9.65 10.91 7.05
C SER A 150 8.74 9.87 7.69
N ASN A 151 8.62 9.92 9.01
CA ASN A 151 7.57 9.19 9.75
C ASN A 151 6.25 9.98 9.82
N ASP A 152 6.26 11.26 9.40
CA ASP A 152 5.01 12.01 9.17
C ASP A 152 4.47 11.66 7.79
N TYR A 153 3.48 10.77 7.75
CA TYR A 153 2.86 10.30 6.53
C TYR A 153 2.18 11.40 5.70
N ASN A 154 1.72 12.47 6.34
CA ASN A 154 1.13 13.60 5.61
C ASN A 154 2.19 14.45 4.88
N SER A 155 3.47 14.32 5.24
CA SER A 155 4.58 14.96 4.53
C SER A 155 5.02 14.20 3.26
N LEU A 156 4.63 12.93 3.11
CA LEU A 156 5.12 12.06 2.03
C LEU A 156 4.57 12.44 0.65
N GLY A 157 3.35 12.99 0.62
CA GLY A 157 2.64 13.22 -0.64
C GLY A 157 2.36 11.91 -1.37
N VAL A 158 1.71 10.96 -0.71
CA VAL A 158 1.46 9.63 -1.29
C VAL A 158 0.50 9.74 -2.47
N LYS A 159 0.88 9.18 -3.62
CA LYS A 159 0.02 9.13 -4.80
C LYS A 159 -1.14 8.13 -4.58
N PRO A 160 -2.41 8.51 -4.73
CA PRO A 160 -3.55 7.67 -4.35
C PRO A 160 -3.93 6.61 -5.40
N THR A 161 -3.51 6.76 -6.65
CA THR A 161 -3.91 5.88 -7.77
C THR A 161 -2.82 5.82 -8.83
N ASP A 162 -2.75 4.72 -9.58
CA ASP A 162 -1.87 4.56 -10.74
C ASP A 162 -2.28 5.50 -11.88
N ASP A 163 -3.54 5.96 -11.90
CA ASP A 163 -4.04 6.88 -12.92
C ASP A 163 -3.18 8.15 -12.98
N ASN A 164 -2.84 8.55 -14.21
CA ASN A 164 -1.93 9.66 -14.46
C ASN A 164 -2.61 11.03 -14.46
N SER A 165 -3.92 11.07 -14.26
CA SER A 165 -4.74 12.27 -14.39
C SER A 165 -5.77 12.45 -13.28
N ALA A 166 -6.12 11.38 -12.57
CA ALA A 166 -7.18 11.40 -11.59
C ALA A 166 -6.79 11.97 -10.22
N SER A 167 -5.53 12.35 -9.97
CA SER A 167 -5.10 12.96 -8.70
C SER A 167 -4.34 14.26 -8.92
N ILE A 168 -3.91 14.95 -7.85
CA ILE A 168 -3.01 16.12 -8.01
C ILE A 168 -1.66 15.74 -8.63
N TYR A 169 -1.29 14.46 -8.59
CA TYR A 169 -0.06 13.93 -9.16
C TYR A 169 -0.31 13.46 -10.59
N GLN A 170 -0.01 14.35 -11.53
CA GLN A 170 -0.25 14.19 -12.97
C GLN A 170 0.95 13.51 -13.65
N ASN A 171 1.28 12.28 -13.24
CA ASN A 171 2.47 11.56 -13.66
C ASN A 171 2.19 10.04 -13.83
N SER A 172 3.16 9.27 -14.32
CA SER A 172 3.04 7.81 -14.49
C SER A 172 3.57 6.99 -13.30
N ASP A 173 3.80 7.62 -12.15
CA ASP A 173 4.28 6.92 -10.96
C ASP A 173 3.17 6.03 -10.39
N HIS A 174 3.53 4.93 -9.72
CA HIS A 174 2.53 4.00 -9.18
C HIS A 174 1.82 4.57 -7.94
N ALA A 175 0.60 4.09 -7.68
CA ALA A 175 -0.11 4.28 -6.43
C ALA A 175 0.78 3.87 -5.24
N GLY A 176 0.77 4.70 -4.19
CA GLY A 176 1.66 4.55 -3.04
C GLY A 176 3.01 5.24 -3.18
N THR A 177 3.32 5.88 -4.33
CA THR A 177 4.57 6.64 -4.49
C THR A 177 4.60 7.82 -3.51
N PRO A 178 5.62 7.96 -2.66
CA PRO A 178 5.81 9.14 -1.81
C PRO A 178 6.44 10.25 -2.66
N GLU A 179 5.61 11.07 -3.29
CA GLU A 179 5.99 12.03 -4.33
C GLU A 179 7.04 13.05 -3.87
N ASN A 180 7.02 13.42 -2.59
CA ASN A 180 7.97 14.36 -2.00
C ASN A 180 9.34 13.72 -1.68
N PHE A 181 9.45 12.39 -1.72
CA PHE A 181 10.66 11.65 -1.33
C PHE A 181 11.32 10.88 -2.49
N LYS A 182 10.80 11.00 -3.71
CA LYS A 182 11.34 10.33 -4.91
C LYS A 182 12.86 10.44 -5.08
N PRO A 183 13.53 11.58 -4.85
CA PRO A 183 14.98 11.69 -5.00
C PRO A 183 15.80 10.79 -4.07
N PHE A 184 15.19 10.26 -3.01
CA PHE A 184 15.86 9.46 -1.97
C PHE A 184 15.70 7.95 -2.17
N VAL A 185 15.02 7.51 -3.23
CA VAL A 185 14.86 6.09 -3.51
C VAL A 185 16.19 5.44 -3.88
N VAL A 186 16.48 4.30 -3.27
CA VAL A 186 17.67 3.49 -3.51
C VAL A 186 17.28 2.03 -3.74
N GLY A 187 18.21 1.23 -4.27
CA GLY A 187 17.98 -0.20 -4.47
C GLY A 187 17.84 -0.96 -3.15
N GLY A 188 16.92 -1.92 -3.10
CA GLY A 188 16.66 -2.75 -1.91
C GLY A 188 15.20 -3.18 -1.82
N ALA A 189 14.89 -4.05 -0.85
CA ALA A 189 13.56 -4.62 -0.67
C ALA A 189 13.03 -5.22 -1.99
N ARG A 190 11.94 -4.71 -2.57
CA ARG A 190 11.42 -5.15 -3.88
C ARG A 190 11.74 -4.16 -5.01
N GLY A 191 12.49 -3.10 -4.73
CA GLY A 191 12.80 -2.02 -5.66
C GLY A 191 14.23 -2.02 -6.19
N GLY A 192 14.40 -1.55 -7.42
CA GLY A 192 15.70 -1.35 -8.05
C GLY A 192 16.32 0.04 -7.82
N GLY A 193 15.63 0.95 -7.13
CA GLY A 193 15.97 2.38 -7.11
C GLY A 193 15.58 3.10 -8.41
N GLY A 194 16.10 4.31 -8.62
CA GLY A 194 15.83 5.10 -9.82
C GLY A 194 14.37 5.58 -9.87
N SER A 195 13.59 5.11 -10.84
CA SER A 195 12.15 5.41 -10.95
C SER A 195 11.24 4.39 -10.25
N ASN A 196 11.82 3.40 -9.55
CA ASN A 196 11.06 2.34 -8.89
C ASN A 196 10.69 2.74 -7.44
N PHE A 197 9.81 3.73 -7.31
CA PHE A 197 9.47 4.40 -6.05
C PHE A 197 8.66 3.55 -5.06
N THR A 198 7.92 2.54 -5.54
CA THR A 198 7.13 1.65 -4.66
C THR A 198 7.71 0.25 -4.55
N GLY A 199 8.61 -0.13 -5.46
CA GLY A 199 9.06 -1.50 -5.63
C GLY A 199 8.20 -2.28 -6.62
N SER A 200 8.65 -3.48 -6.99
CA SER A 200 7.85 -4.38 -7.81
C SER A 200 6.72 -5.00 -6.99
N LEU A 201 5.51 -5.02 -7.54
CA LEU A 201 4.33 -5.63 -6.92
C LEU A 201 4.55 -7.14 -6.66
N SER A 202 3.91 -7.65 -5.61
CA SER A 202 3.77 -9.08 -5.31
C SER A 202 2.90 -9.78 -6.34
N ALA A 203 2.72 -11.10 -6.19
CA ALA A 203 1.56 -11.77 -6.78
C ALA A 203 0.26 -11.18 -6.21
N THR A 204 -0.84 -11.35 -6.94
CA THR A 204 -2.18 -10.89 -6.54
C THR A 204 -2.87 -11.94 -5.68
N ALA A 205 -3.46 -11.52 -4.56
CA ALA A 205 -4.48 -12.30 -3.85
C ALA A 205 -5.86 -11.66 -4.05
N ALA A 206 -6.90 -12.48 -3.98
CA ALA A 206 -8.28 -12.05 -4.07
C ALA A 206 -8.97 -12.26 -2.71
N ALA A 207 -9.68 -11.24 -2.24
CA ALA A 207 -10.63 -11.34 -1.14
C ALA A 207 -12.03 -11.08 -1.69
N SER A 208 -12.88 -12.10 -1.65
CA SER A 208 -14.27 -11.98 -2.09
C SER A 208 -15.15 -11.51 -0.94
N CYS A 209 -15.94 -10.49 -1.21
CA CYS A 209 -17.01 -9.98 -0.37
C CYS A 209 -18.35 -10.45 -0.96
N PRO A 210 -18.80 -11.69 -0.68
CA PRO A 210 -20.01 -12.26 -1.28
C PRO A 210 -21.28 -11.49 -0.93
#